data_AF-A0A6B2L9C1-F1
#
_entry.id   AF-A0A6B2L9C1-F1
#
_cell.length_a   1.000
_cell.length_b   1.000
_cell.length_c   1.000
_cell.angle_alpha   90.00
_cell.angle_beta   90.00
_cell.angle_gamma   90.00
#
_symmetry.space_group_name_H-M   'P 1'
#
loop_
_entity.id
_entity.type
_entity.pdbx_description
1 polymer ?
#
loop_
_entity_poly.entity_id
_entity_poly.type
_entity_poly.pdbx_seq_one_letter_code
_entity_poly.pdbx_strand_id
1 'polypeptide(L)'
;MKREIIRRCPDRMDIGAVYNTLPTNNKVADHFVALERELVFDIDLDDYDEVLLEKEPGKSLTTVTWFLMATAVKVLNDVLRTEFGFKHILFVYSGRRGVHCWVCDKRARILSNQARAAIISFLHIFVASKTTPNLHTPYHPTFQRLYEKYLEPTFLNITLNAQNLFAHPEATKKLLEIIPEGKTKENIKNHFTELHANKKEEINSIKVWNDLKATLKASSISYPQYVLQNIVMLFTYPRLDINVSKLTSHLLKIPFAVHPSTGRVCVPVEVGGVDGFDPE
;
A
#
# COMPACT_ATOMS: atom_id res chain seq x y z
N MET A 1 -9.90 2.59 32.73
CA MET A 1 -9.96 3.10 31.34
C MET A 1 -11.30 3.77 31.02
N LYS A 2 -12.44 3.04 30.94
CA LYS A 2 -13.77 3.61 30.60
C LYS A 2 -14.11 4.95 31.27
N ARG A 3 -13.96 5.04 32.60
CA ARG A 3 -14.22 6.26 33.38
C ARG A 3 -13.42 7.47 32.89
N GLU A 4 -12.13 7.29 32.59
CA GLU A 4 -11.26 8.39 32.15
C GLU A 4 -11.56 8.81 30.71
N ILE A 5 -11.92 7.87 29.83
CA ILE A 5 -12.32 8.19 28.45
C ILE A 5 -13.58 9.03 28.45
N ILE A 6 -14.60 8.63 29.23
CA ILE A 6 -15.85 9.40 29.36
C ILE A 6 -15.56 10.79 29.93
N ARG A 7 -14.72 10.88 30.96
CA ARG A 7 -14.38 12.16 31.60
C ARG A 7 -13.63 13.11 30.69
N ARG A 8 -12.68 12.61 29.89
CA ARG A 8 -11.82 13.44 29.04
C ARG A 8 -12.41 13.71 27.66
N CYS A 9 -13.30 12.84 27.19
CA CYS A 9 -13.91 12.90 25.85
C CYS A 9 -12.89 13.23 24.74
N PRO A 10 -11.81 12.43 24.57
CA PRO A 10 -10.73 12.77 23.67
C PRO A 10 -11.13 12.65 22.19
N ASP A 11 -10.73 13.62 21.36
CA ASP A 11 -10.93 13.57 19.90
C ASP A 11 -10.09 12.49 19.20
N ARG A 12 -8.98 12.08 19.83
CA ARG A 12 -8.07 11.06 19.33
C ARG A 12 -7.54 10.19 20.46
N MET A 13 -7.46 8.89 20.19
CA MET A 13 -6.84 7.92 21.08
C MET A 13 -5.90 7.03 20.28
N ASP A 14 -4.68 6.86 20.78
CA ASP A 14 -3.67 5.98 20.19
C ASP A 14 -3.21 4.94 21.23
N ILE A 15 -2.79 3.77 20.75
CA ILE A 15 -2.15 2.72 21.55
C ILE A 15 -0.63 2.78 21.30
N GLY A 16 0.13 2.69 22.39
CA GLY A 16 1.59 2.56 22.38
C GLY A 16 2.08 1.23 22.95
N ALA A 17 3.36 1.17 23.28
CA ALA A 17 3.99 -0.03 23.82
C ALA A 17 3.52 -0.39 25.24
N VAL A 18 3.75 -1.63 25.61
CA VAL A 18 3.85 -2.07 27.00
C VAL A 18 5.25 -1.74 27.49
N TYR A 19 5.35 -1.05 28.61
CA TYR A 19 6.60 -0.58 29.20
C TYR A 19 6.96 -1.35 30.47
N ASN A 20 8.22 -1.26 30.88
CA ASN A 20 8.70 -1.83 32.14
C ASN A 20 8.15 -1.14 33.40
N THR A 21 7.61 0.08 33.26
CA THR A 21 6.95 0.82 34.34
C THR A 21 5.68 1.51 33.82
N LEU A 22 4.85 2.01 34.74
CA LEU A 22 3.64 2.75 34.36
C LEU A 22 4.02 3.99 33.52
N PRO A 23 3.42 4.19 32.32
CA PRO A 23 3.75 5.33 31.46
C PRO A 23 3.55 6.70 32.11
N THR A 24 2.68 6.81 33.12
CA THR A 24 2.48 8.04 33.91
C THR A 24 3.71 8.44 34.73
N ASN A 25 4.61 7.49 34.98
CA ASN A 25 5.81 7.68 35.80
C ASN A 25 7.08 7.81 34.92
N ASN A 26 6.93 7.98 33.61
CA ASN A 26 8.06 8.03 32.67
C ASN A 26 9.13 9.08 33.01
N LYS A 27 8.75 10.20 33.65
CA LYS A 27 9.68 11.27 34.07
C LYS A 27 10.47 10.95 35.33
N VAL A 28 10.03 9.96 36.12
CA VAL A 28 10.60 9.61 37.43
C VAL A 28 11.31 8.25 37.38
N ALA A 29 11.07 7.45 36.34
CA ALA A 29 11.74 6.17 36.16
C ALA A 29 13.18 6.40 35.67
N ASP A 30 14.17 5.82 36.38
CA ASP A 30 15.57 5.86 35.97
C ASP A 30 15.79 5.25 34.57
N HIS A 31 14.99 4.23 34.22
CA HIS A 31 15.02 3.56 32.92
C HIS A 31 13.58 3.29 32.45
N PHE A 32 13.13 4.01 31.43
CA PHE A 32 11.81 3.83 30.80
C PHE A 32 11.96 3.19 29.42
N VAL A 33 11.59 1.92 29.28
CA VAL A 33 11.85 1.13 28.08
C VAL A 33 10.60 0.38 27.63
N ALA A 34 10.36 0.39 26.32
CA ALA A 34 9.30 -0.39 25.68
C ALA A 34 9.70 -1.87 25.62
N LEU A 35 8.86 -2.76 26.15
CA LEU A 35 9.08 -4.20 26.23
C LEU A 35 8.35 -4.96 25.12
N GLU A 36 7.09 -4.62 24.87
CA GLU A 36 6.23 -5.28 23.88
C GLU A 36 5.41 -4.25 23.11
N ARG A 37 5.20 -4.51 21.82
CA ARG A 37 4.24 -3.76 20.98
C ARG A 37 3.86 -4.61 19.79
N GLU A 38 2.59 -4.65 19.40
CA GLU A 38 2.16 -5.23 18.13
C GLU A 38 3.06 -4.76 16.97
N LEU A 39 3.33 -5.64 16.01
CA LEU A 39 3.93 -5.19 14.75
C LEU A 39 2.81 -4.54 13.95
N VAL A 40 2.94 -3.24 13.70
CA VAL A 40 1.91 -2.44 13.05
C VAL A 40 2.37 -2.01 11.66
N PHE A 41 1.41 -1.89 10.74
CA PHE A 41 1.61 -1.29 9.42
C PHE A 41 0.51 -0.26 9.19
N ASP A 42 0.86 0.85 8.57
CA ASP A 42 -0.07 1.89 8.15
C ASP A 42 0.04 2.06 6.63
N ILE A 43 -1.13 2.08 5.99
CA ILE A 43 -1.29 2.28 4.55
C ILE A 43 -2.32 3.39 4.40
N ASP A 44 -1.89 4.54 3.89
CA ASP A 44 -2.76 5.66 3.58
C ASP A 44 -2.82 5.84 2.06
N LEU A 45 -3.97 6.31 1.56
CA LEU A 45 -4.14 6.58 0.14
C LEU A 45 -3.15 7.62 -0.40
N ASP A 46 -2.68 8.57 0.44
CA ASP A 46 -1.70 9.58 0.02
C ASP A 46 -0.37 8.97 -0.43
N ASP A 47 -0.01 7.79 0.08
CA ASP A 47 1.22 7.11 -0.35
C ASP A 47 1.13 6.63 -1.81
N TYR A 48 -0.07 6.67 -2.40
CA TYR A 48 -0.35 6.37 -3.80
C TYR A 48 -0.56 7.62 -4.65
N ASP A 49 -0.37 8.84 -4.13
CA ASP A 49 -0.58 10.10 -4.85
C ASP A 49 0.18 10.20 -6.18
N GLU A 50 1.35 9.54 -6.25
CA GLU A 50 2.16 9.50 -7.47
C GLU A 50 1.54 8.65 -8.59
N VAL A 51 0.57 7.79 -8.27
CA VAL A 51 -0.02 6.79 -9.18
C VAL A 51 -1.55 6.85 -9.25
N LEU A 52 -2.20 7.57 -8.33
CA LEU A 52 -3.65 7.83 -8.34
C LEU A 52 -4.02 8.97 -9.30
N LEU A 53 -4.97 8.67 -10.18
CA LEU A 53 -5.41 9.58 -11.24
C LEU A 53 -6.70 10.33 -10.88
N GLU A 54 -7.59 9.72 -10.09
CA GLU A 54 -8.73 10.40 -9.48
C GLU A 54 -8.24 11.28 -8.32
N LYS A 55 -7.71 12.45 -8.68
CA LYS A 55 -7.25 13.46 -7.73
C LYS A 55 -8.42 14.31 -7.29
N GLU A 56 -8.79 14.20 -6.03
CA GLU A 56 -9.22 15.36 -5.26
C GLU A 56 -8.48 15.38 -3.92
N PRO A 57 -7.46 16.26 -3.78
CA PRO A 57 -6.68 16.38 -2.55
C PRO A 57 -7.59 16.55 -1.32
N GLY A 58 -7.43 15.68 -0.33
CA GLY A 58 -8.20 15.73 0.91
C GLY A 58 -9.60 15.09 0.86
N LYS A 59 -10.04 14.50 -0.26
CA LYS A 59 -11.28 13.69 -0.28
C LYS A 59 -11.07 12.31 0.34
N SER A 60 -12.17 11.75 0.86
CA SER A 60 -12.24 10.41 1.43
C SER A 60 -12.04 9.33 0.35
N LEU A 61 -11.71 8.11 0.78
CA LEU A 61 -11.74 6.93 -0.12
C LEU A 61 -13.13 6.83 -0.76
N THR A 62 -13.14 6.69 -2.08
CA THR A 62 -14.31 6.26 -2.85
C THR A 62 -14.32 4.74 -2.93
N THR A 63 -15.46 4.13 -3.25
CA THR A 63 -15.54 2.71 -3.61
C THR A 63 -14.56 2.37 -4.75
N VAL A 64 -14.31 3.33 -5.64
CA VAL A 64 -13.39 3.20 -6.80
C VAL A 64 -11.92 3.19 -6.42
N THR A 65 -11.52 3.78 -5.28
CA THR A 65 -10.11 3.80 -4.82
C THR A 65 -9.85 2.79 -3.71
N TRP A 66 -10.90 2.28 -3.07
CA TRP A 66 -10.83 1.26 -2.02
C TRP A 66 -10.10 -0.01 -2.46
N PHE A 67 -10.14 -0.37 -3.76
CA PHE A 67 -9.45 -1.56 -4.25
C PHE A 67 -7.94 -1.57 -3.94
N LEU A 68 -7.29 -0.40 -3.84
CA LEU A 68 -5.88 -0.32 -3.46
C LEU A 68 -5.69 -0.78 -2.01
N MET A 69 -6.58 -0.34 -1.11
CA MET A 69 -6.60 -0.80 0.28
C MET A 69 -6.94 -2.29 0.36
N ALA A 70 -7.94 -2.74 -0.40
CA ALA A 70 -8.32 -4.15 -0.45
C ALA A 70 -7.17 -5.04 -0.95
N THR A 71 -6.50 -4.62 -2.02
CA THR A 71 -5.31 -5.29 -2.55
C THR A 71 -4.18 -5.29 -1.52
N ALA A 72 -3.98 -4.18 -0.80
CA ALA A 72 -2.96 -4.11 0.23
C ALA A 72 -3.23 -4.98 1.45
N VAL A 73 -4.47 -5.06 1.92
CA VAL A 73 -4.89 -6.00 2.96
C VAL A 73 -4.60 -7.44 2.53
N LYS A 74 -4.97 -7.82 1.29
CA LYS A 74 -4.74 -9.16 0.76
C LYS A 74 -3.25 -9.50 0.66
N VAL A 75 -2.45 -8.60 0.08
CA VAL A 75 -1.00 -8.77 -0.08
C VAL A 75 -0.31 -8.88 1.28
N LEU A 76 -0.59 -7.95 2.20
CA LEU A 76 -0.02 -7.98 3.54
C LEU A 76 -0.45 -9.22 4.31
N ASN A 77 -1.72 -9.62 4.25
CA ASN A 77 -2.18 -10.82 4.93
C ASN A 77 -1.48 -12.08 4.38
N ASP A 78 -1.34 -12.23 3.06
CA ASP A 78 -0.67 -13.38 2.44
C ASP A 78 0.80 -13.44 2.87
N VAL A 79 1.54 -12.34 2.74
CA VAL A 79 2.98 -12.33 3.04
C VAL A 79 3.27 -12.49 4.54
N LEU A 80 2.49 -11.85 5.41
CA LEU A 80 2.64 -11.98 6.87
C LEU A 80 2.34 -13.39 7.37
N ARG A 81 1.37 -14.08 6.74
CA ARG A 81 1.05 -15.47 7.07
C ARG A 81 2.04 -16.46 6.46
N THR A 82 2.38 -16.28 5.18
CA THR A 82 3.16 -17.27 4.42
C THR A 82 4.65 -17.19 4.70
N GLU A 83 5.22 -15.98 4.66
CA GLU A 83 6.68 -15.81 4.81
C GLU A 83 7.08 -15.70 6.27
N PHE A 84 6.23 -15.06 7.08
CA PHE A 84 6.55 -14.82 8.48
C PHE A 84 5.85 -15.77 9.43
N GLY A 85 4.77 -16.47 9.04
CA GLY A 85 4.03 -17.41 9.89
C GLY A 85 3.12 -16.76 10.94
N PHE A 86 2.74 -15.49 10.78
CA PHE A 86 1.91 -14.78 11.76
C PHE A 86 0.45 -15.27 11.70
N LYS A 87 -0.22 -15.34 12.85
CA LYS A 87 -1.56 -15.92 12.95
C LYS A 87 -2.63 -14.90 13.31
N HIS A 88 -2.31 -14.00 14.25
CA HIS A 88 -3.23 -13.04 14.84
C HIS A 88 -3.01 -11.68 14.18
N ILE A 89 -3.68 -11.48 13.04
CA ILE A 89 -3.58 -10.26 12.23
C ILE A 89 -4.94 -9.60 12.20
N LEU A 90 -5.01 -8.34 12.61
CA LEU A 90 -6.21 -7.51 12.62
C LEU A 90 -6.01 -6.33 11.66
N PHE A 91 -6.85 -6.22 10.64
CA PHE A 91 -6.93 -5.03 9.80
C PHE A 91 -8.05 -4.13 10.28
N VAL A 92 -7.84 -2.82 10.23
CA VAL A 92 -8.77 -1.80 10.75
C VAL A 92 -8.81 -0.65 9.78
N TYR A 93 -10.01 -0.24 9.38
CA TYR A 93 -10.21 0.99 8.61
C TYR A 93 -9.75 2.20 9.43
N SER A 94 -8.97 3.11 8.83
CA SER A 94 -8.41 4.27 9.54
C SER A 94 -9.46 5.34 9.90
N GLY A 95 -10.69 5.17 9.40
CA GLY A 95 -11.81 6.11 9.54
C GLY A 95 -11.85 7.20 8.47
N ARG A 96 -10.90 7.20 7.51
CA ARG A 96 -10.91 8.15 6.39
C ARG A 96 -10.52 7.52 5.07
N ARG A 97 -9.25 7.14 4.93
CA ARG A 97 -8.70 6.77 3.62
C ARG A 97 -7.53 5.77 3.67
N GLY A 98 -7.48 4.96 4.71
CA GLY A 98 -6.38 4.02 4.90
C GLY A 98 -6.81 2.82 5.71
N VAL A 99 -5.86 1.92 5.91
CA VAL A 99 -6.02 0.73 6.75
C VAL A 99 -4.80 0.54 7.64
N HIS A 100 -5.05 0.19 8.89
CA HIS A 100 -4.01 -0.21 9.84
C HIS A 100 -4.01 -1.73 9.97
N CYS A 101 -2.82 -2.33 9.96
CA CYS A 101 -2.62 -3.76 10.25
C CYS A 101 -1.96 -3.91 11.62
N TRP A 102 -2.50 -4.79 12.46
CA TRP A 102 -1.99 -5.11 13.79
C TRP A 102 -1.66 -6.59 13.87
N VAL A 103 -0.38 -6.94 13.99
CA VAL A 103 0.07 -8.31 14.19
C VAL A 103 0.31 -8.54 15.68
N CYS A 104 -0.57 -9.34 16.29
CA CYS A 104 -0.71 -9.49 17.73
C CYS A 104 -0.06 -10.77 18.28
N ASP A 105 0.54 -11.60 17.43
CA ASP A 105 1.32 -12.78 17.86
C ASP A 105 2.36 -12.39 18.92
N LYS A 106 2.50 -13.21 19.97
CA LYS A 106 3.49 -12.95 21.04
C LYS A 106 4.89 -12.69 20.48
N ARG A 107 5.32 -13.48 19.47
CA ARG A 107 6.63 -13.31 18.83
C ARG A 107 6.74 -12.04 17.98
N ALA A 108 5.63 -11.52 17.45
CA ALA A 108 5.60 -10.22 16.78
C ALA A 108 5.77 -9.10 17.81
N ARG A 109 5.14 -9.26 18.98
CA ARG A 109 5.15 -8.22 20.01
C ARG A 109 6.52 -7.95 20.61
N ILE A 110 7.34 -8.98 20.74
CA ILE A 110 8.70 -8.92 21.31
C ILE A 110 9.79 -8.65 20.26
N LEU A 111 9.43 -8.35 18.99
CA LEU A 111 10.44 -8.05 17.96
C LEU A 111 11.24 -6.80 18.35
N SER A 112 12.57 -6.91 18.22
CA SER A 112 13.47 -5.77 18.31
C SER A 112 13.24 -4.79 17.16
N ASN A 113 13.62 -3.53 17.32
CA ASN A 113 13.54 -2.53 16.24
C ASN A 113 14.31 -2.99 14.99
N GLN A 114 15.43 -3.70 15.15
CA GLN A 114 16.19 -4.27 14.03
C GLN A 114 15.38 -5.33 13.28
N ALA A 115 14.72 -6.25 14.00
CA ALA A 115 13.90 -7.28 13.38
C ALA A 115 12.67 -6.68 12.68
N ARG A 116 12.03 -5.67 13.30
CA ARG A 116 10.95 -4.89 12.66
C ARG A 116 11.43 -4.23 11.37
N ALA A 117 12.57 -3.54 11.43
CA ALA A 117 13.16 -2.90 10.27
C ALA A 117 13.48 -3.90 9.15
N ALA A 118 13.96 -5.10 9.47
CA ALA A 118 14.22 -6.14 8.47
C ALA A 118 12.94 -6.63 7.76
N ILE A 119 11.84 -6.84 8.50
CA ILE A 119 10.53 -7.19 7.92
C ILE A 119 10.04 -6.07 7.00
N ILE A 120 10.15 -4.82 7.44
CA ILE A 120 9.73 -3.67 6.64
C ILE A 120 10.59 -3.50 5.40
N SER A 121 11.90 -3.63 5.51
CA SER A 121 12.81 -3.58 4.35
C SER A 121 12.53 -4.68 3.34
N PHE A 122 12.11 -5.88 3.78
CA PHE A 122 11.68 -6.94 2.88
C PHE A 122 10.41 -6.55 2.10
N LEU A 123 9.43 -5.93 2.77
CA LEU A 123 8.14 -5.58 2.15
C LEU A 123 8.17 -4.26 1.36
N HIS A 124 9.08 -3.35 1.69
CA HIS A 124 9.19 -2.02 1.13
C HIS A 124 9.99 -2.03 -0.18
N ILE A 125 9.33 -2.42 -1.27
CA ILE A 125 9.95 -2.51 -2.60
C ILE A 125 10.00 -1.17 -3.34
N PHE A 126 9.24 -0.16 -2.91
CA PHE A 126 9.26 1.18 -3.51
C PHE A 126 9.95 2.16 -2.58
N VAL A 127 11.13 2.63 -2.96
CA VAL A 127 11.83 3.70 -2.24
C VAL A 127 11.31 5.05 -2.73
N ALA A 128 11.19 6.02 -1.84
CA ALA A 128 10.79 7.39 -2.17
C ALA A 128 11.54 7.91 -3.42
N SER A 129 10.83 8.60 -4.32
CA SER A 129 11.30 9.13 -5.61
C SER A 129 11.61 8.11 -6.72
N LYS A 130 11.45 6.80 -6.50
CA LYS A 130 11.66 5.78 -7.54
C LYS A 130 10.35 5.12 -7.97
N THR A 131 10.11 5.12 -9.27
CA THR A 131 8.99 4.40 -9.91
C THR A 131 9.25 2.93 -10.16
N THR A 132 10.51 2.50 -10.18
CA THR A 132 10.86 1.11 -10.40
C THR A 132 10.95 0.37 -9.05
N PRO A 133 10.28 -0.78 -8.89
CA PRO A 133 10.47 -1.64 -7.73
C PRO A 133 11.94 -2.00 -7.53
N ASN A 134 12.43 -1.90 -6.30
CA ASN A 134 13.75 -2.33 -5.89
C ASN A 134 13.79 -3.86 -5.71
N LEU A 135 13.63 -4.58 -6.82
CA LEU A 135 13.64 -6.03 -6.87
C LEU A 135 14.74 -6.51 -7.82
N HIS A 136 15.47 -7.54 -7.39
CA HIS A 136 16.41 -8.24 -8.27
C HIS A 136 15.64 -9.11 -9.26
N THR A 137 16.16 -9.26 -10.49
CA THR A 137 15.59 -10.15 -11.52
C THR A 137 16.43 -11.43 -11.63
N PRO A 138 15.84 -12.64 -11.58
CA PRO A 138 14.41 -12.94 -11.45
C PRO A 138 13.86 -12.56 -10.06
N TYR A 139 12.57 -12.24 -9.98
CA TYR A 139 11.93 -11.86 -8.72
C TYR A 139 11.96 -12.99 -7.71
N HIS A 140 12.03 -12.62 -6.43
CA HIS A 140 11.85 -13.55 -5.33
C HIS A 140 10.48 -14.25 -5.46
N PRO A 141 10.37 -15.56 -5.16
CA PRO A 141 9.12 -16.33 -5.31
C PRO A 141 7.91 -15.70 -4.62
N THR A 142 8.12 -15.02 -3.48
CA THR A 142 7.09 -14.24 -2.80
C THR A 142 6.47 -13.18 -3.71
N PHE A 143 7.28 -12.35 -4.36
CA PHE A 143 6.75 -11.27 -5.21
C PHE A 143 6.14 -11.78 -6.49
N GLN A 144 6.66 -12.89 -7.05
CA GLN A 144 6.01 -13.55 -8.18
C GLN A 144 4.61 -14.08 -7.80
N ARG A 145 4.49 -14.75 -6.64
CA ARG A 145 3.20 -15.23 -6.13
C ARG A 145 2.22 -14.08 -5.87
N LEU A 146 2.68 -13.04 -5.19
CA LEU A 146 1.85 -11.86 -4.88
C LEU A 146 1.38 -11.16 -6.16
N TYR A 147 2.27 -11.07 -7.16
CA TYR A 147 1.98 -10.54 -8.48
C TYR A 147 0.81 -11.27 -9.15
N GLU A 148 0.95 -12.58 -9.33
CA GLU A 148 -0.02 -13.43 -10.04
C GLU A 148 -1.35 -13.50 -9.29
N LYS A 149 -1.31 -13.58 -7.96
CA LYS A 149 -2.50 -13.82 -7.14
C LYS A 149 -3.33 -12.57 -6.88
N TYR A 150 -2.70 -11.40 -6.80
CA TYR A 150 -3.38 -10.18 -6.35
C TYR A 150 -3.14 -8.98 -7.27
N LEU A 151 -1.90 -8.70 -7.64
CA LEU A 151 -1.55 -7.43 -8.31
C LEU A 151 -2.02 -7.39 -9.75
N GLU A 152 -1.72 -8.43 -10.55
CA GLU A 152 -2.12 -8.49 -11.95
C GLU A 152 -3.65 -8.56 -12.12
N PRO A 153 -4.39 -9.42 -11.39
CA PRO A 153 -5.86 -9.42 -11.46
C PRO A 153 -6.47 -8.06 -11.12
N THR A 154 -5.99 -7.39 -10.06
CA THR A 154 -6.43 -6.04 -9.70
C THR A 154 -6.13 -5.04 -10.82
N PHE A 155 -4.93 -5.08 -11.38
CA PHE A 155 -4.52 -4.17 -12.44
C PHE A 155 -5.39 -4.30 -13.68
N LEU A 156 -5.63 -5.54 -14.15
CA LEU A 156 -6.42 -5.78 -15.34
C LEU A 156 -7.89 -5.41 -15.14
N ASN A 157 -8.50 -5.86 -14.04
CA ASN A 157 -9.95 -5.76 -13.83
C ASN A 157 -10.39 -4.38 -13.31
N ILE A 158 -9.55 -3.72 -12.52
CA ILE A 158 -9.93 -2.47 -11.85
C ILE A 158 -9.18 -1.32 -12.48
N THR A 159 -7.84 -1.38 -12.50
CA THR A 159 -7.02 -0.27 -12.98
C THR A 159 -7.21 -0.02 -14.48
N LEU A 160 -7.14 -1.04 -15.32
CA LEU A 160 -7.31 -0.87 -16.77
C LEU A 160 -8.78 -0.82 -17.19
N ASN A 161 -9.61 -1.75 -16.71
CA ASN A 161 -10.98 -1.86 -17.19
C ASN A 161 -11.92 -0.83 -16.55
N ALA A 162 -11.95 -0.75 -15.21
CA ALA A 162 -12.90 0.13 -14.52
C ALA A 162 -12.44 1.60 -14.48
N GLN A 163 -11.15 1.85 -14.24
CA GLN A 163 -10.60 3.21 -14.13
C GLN A 163 -10.06 3.77 -15.45
N ASN A 164 -9.93 2.93 -16.48
CA ASN A 164 -9.35 3.32 -17.76
C ASN A 164 -8.03 4.12 -17.62
N LEU A 165 -7.11 3.62 -16.78
CA LEU A 165 -5.87 4.28 -16.35
C LEU A 165 -5.11 5.03 -17.46
N PHE A 166 -4.92 4.42 -18.63
CA PHE A 166 -4.14 4.99 -19.73
C PHE A 166 -4.88 6.03 -20.56
N ALA A 167 -6.14 6.34 -20.25
CA ALA A 167 -6.78 7.55 -20.76
C ALA A 167 -6.14 8.82 -20.17
N HIS A 168 -5.46 8.71 -19.02
CA HIS A 168 -4.83 9.83 -18.34
C HIS A 168 -3.34 9.96 -18.70
N PRO A 169 -2.90 11.11 -19.25
CA PRO A 169 -1.51 11.36 -19.63
C PRO A 169 -0.49 11.19 -18.49
N GLU A 170 -0.90 11.45 -17.25
CA GLU A 170 -0.07 11.33 -16.07
C GLU A 170 0.35 9.88 -15.83
N ALA A 171 -0.56 8.92 -16.03
CA ALA A 171 -0.24 7.50 -15.89
C ALA A 171 0.71 7.01 -16.99
N THR A 172 0.50 7.42 -18.23
CA THR A 172 1.39 7.05 -19.35
C THR A 172 2.77 7.67 -19.17
N LYS A 173 2.85 8.91 -18.66
CA LYS A 173 4.14 9.51 -18.27
C LYS A 173 4.84 8.74 -17.16
N LYS A 174 4.11 8.33 -16.11
CA LYS A 174 4.68 7.61 -14.97
C LYS A 174 5.19 6.22 -15.36
N LEU A 175 4.46 5.49 -16.20
CA LEU A 175 4.89 4.16 -16.66
C LEU A 175 6.13 4.22 -17.55
N LEU A 176 6.31 5.30 -18.34
CA LEU A 176 7.51 5.51 -19.15
C LEU A 176 8.79 5.55 -18.30
N GLU A 177 8.71 5.97 -17.03
CA GLU A 177 9.86 5.97 -16.12
C GLU A 177 10.40 4.55 -15.83
N ILE A 178 9.56 3.52 -15.98
CA ILE A 178 9.94 2.11 -15.78
C ILE A 178 10.63 1.52 -17.01
N ILE A 179 10.32 2.04 -18.19
CA ILE A 179 10.87 1.52 -19.45
C ILE A 179 12.35 1.96 -19.55
N PRO A 180 13.29 1.03 -19.80
CA PRO A 180 14.70 1.37 -20.02
C PRO A 180 14.89 2.39 -21.15
N GLU A 181 15.87 3.27 -21.00
CA GLU A 181 16.21 4.26 -22.03
C GLU A 181 16.61 3.59 -23.36
N GLY A 182 16.21 4.23 -24.46
CA GLY A 182 16.54 3.79 -25.82
C GLY A 182 15.35 3.88 -26.78
N LYS A 183 15.56 3.37 -28.01
CA LYS A 183 14.61 3.48 -29.12
C LYS A 183 13.20 2.97 -28.78
N THR A 184 13.10 1.89 -28.01
CA THR A 184 11.80 1.33 -27.58
C THR A 184 11.01 2.32 -26.73
N LYS A 185 11.65 2.97 -25.77
CA LYS A 185 11.01 3.99 -24.92
C LYS A 185 10.59 5.21 -25.72
N GLU A 186 11.42 5.66 -26.65
CA GLU A 186 11.10 6.77 -27.55
C GLU A 186 9.88 6.46 -28.41
N ASN A 187 9.81 5.26 -29.00
CA ASN A 187 8.66 4.81 -29.79
C ASN A 187 7.37 4.78 -28.95
N ILE A 188 7.43 4.21 -27.75
CA ILE A 188 6.27 4.14 -26.83
C ILE A 188 5.85 5.55 -26.40
N LYS A 189 6.81 6.44 -26.11
CA LYS A 189 6.53 7.84 -25.75
C LYS A 189 5.84 8.60 -26.89
N ASN A 190 6.30 8.43 -28.13
CA ASN A 190 5.67 9.05 -29.29
C ASN A 190 4.24 8.52 -29.48
N HIS A 191 4.06 7.20 -29.37
CA HIS A 191 2.75 6.58 -29.45
C HIS A 191 1.78 7.12 -28.38
N PHE A 192 2.20 7.25 -27.12
CA PHE A 192 1.37 7.85 -26.08
C PHE A 192 1.07 9.33 -26.35
N THR A 193 2.03 10.08 -26.89
CA THR A 193 1.80 11.49 -27.26
C THR A 193 0.71 11.61 -28.34
N GLU A 194 0.75 10.75 -29.37
CA GLU A 194 -0.27 10.68 -30.42
C GLU A 194 -1.62 10.22 -29.87
N LEU A 195 -1.63 9.19 -29.02
CA LEU A 195 -2.81 8.65 -28.35
C LEU A 195 -3.58 9.75 -27.63
N HIS A 196 -2.90 10.59 -26.84
CA HIS A 196 -3.54 11.67 -26.08
C HIS A 196 -3.82 12.94 -26.92
N ALA A 197 -3.14 13.12 -28.06
CA ALA A 197 -3.42 14.23 -28.97
C ALA A 197 -4.68 13.98 -29.81
N ASN A 198 -4.99 12.72 -30.11
CA ASN A 198 -6.16 12.35 -30.91
C ASN A 198 -7.46 12.40 -30.11
N LYS A 199 -8.09 13.56 -30.05
CA LYS A 199 -9.38 13.77 -29.36
C LYS A 199 -10.60 13.08 -30.00
N LYS A 200 -10.44 12.36 -31.13
CA LYS A 200 -11.55 11.73 -31.85
C LYS A 200 -11.81 10.28 -31.47
N GLU A 201 -10.81 9.60 -30.88
CA GLU A 201 -10.92 8.19 -30.49
C GLU A 201 -10.92 8.10 -28.96
N GLU A 202 -11.86 7.34 -28.40
CA GLU A 202 -11.87 7.05 -26.97
C GLU A 202 -10.72 6.10 -26.63
N ILE A 203 -9.90 6.47 -25.65
CA ILE A 203 -8.76 5.65 -25.24
C ILE A 203 -9.28 4.45 -24.45
N ASN A 204 -8.90 3.24 -24.88
CA ASN A 204 -9.18 2.00 -24.15
C ASN A 204 -7.89 1.43 -23.55
N SER A 205 -7.79 1.45 -22.23
CA SER A 205 -6.57 1.03 -21.51
C SER A 205 -6.20 -0.44 -21.71
N ILE A 206 -7.17 -1.34 -21.95
CA ILE A 206 -6.91 -2.75 -22.23
C ILE A 206 -6.23 -2.89 -23.60
N LYS A 207 -6.71 -2.17 -24.62
CA LYS A 207 -6.10 -2.15 -25.96
C LYS A 207 -4.68 -1.59 -25.88
N VAL A 208 -4.50 -0.44 -25.23
CA VAL A 208 -3.19 0.18 -25.02
C VAL A 208 -2.23 -0.75 -24.29
N TRP A 209 -2.69 -1.48 -23.27
CA TRP A 209 -1.88 -2.48 -22.56
C TRP A 209 -1.44 -3.63 -23.46
N ASN A 210 -2.33 -4.14 -24.32
CA ASN A 210 -1.99 -5.21 -25.27
C ASN A 210 -0.98 -4.74 -26.32
N ASP A 211 -1.12 -3.52 -26.83
CA ASP A 211 -0.18 -2.92 -27.78
C ASP A 211 1.20 -2.69 -27.13
N LEU A 212 1.23 -2.25 -25.88
CA LEU A 212 2.46 -2.13 -25.08
C LEU A 212 3.14 -3.48 -24.90
N LYS A 213 2.39 -4.53 -24.54
CA LYS A 213 2.93 -5.91 -24.42
C LYS A 213 3.55 -6.40 -25.73
N ALA A 214 2.86 -6.18 -26.86
CA ALA A 214 3.36 -6.58 -28.17
C ALA A 214 4.64 -5.80 -28.54
N THR A 215 4.65 -4.50 -28.30
CA THR A 215 5.80 -3.62 -28.55
C THR A 215 7.02 -4.03 -27.74
N LEU A 216 6.85 -4.27 -26.44
CA LEU A 216 7.95 -4.71 -25.57
C LEU A 216 8.47 -6.10 -25.97
N LYS A 217 7.58 -7.03 -26.35
CA LYS A 217 7.96 -8.36 -26.83
C LYS A 217 8.76 -8.34 -28.13
N ALA A 218 8.45 -7.41 -29.03
CA ALA A 218 9.16 -7.22 -30.30
C ALA A 218 10.46 -6.40 -30.18
N SER A 219 10.73 -5.85 -28.98
CA SER A 219 11.88 -4.97 -28.75
C SER A 219 13.18 -5.74 -28.47
N SER A 220 14.30 -5.02 -28.44
CA SER A 220 15.61 -5.55 -28.05
C SER A 220 15.83 -5.61 -26.53
N ILE A 221 14.79 -5.35 -25.71
CA ILE A 221 14.90 -5.43 -24.25
C ILE A 221 15.01 -6.91 -23.86
N SER A 222 16.05 -7.27 -23.09
CA SER A 222 16.35 -8.67 -22.74
C SER A 222 15.25 -9.36 -21.92
N TYR A 223 14.54 -8.61 -21.07
CA TYR A 223 13.50 -9.16 -20.18
C TYR A 223 12.23 -8.28 -20.14
N PRO A 224 11.46 -8.21 -21.23
CA PRO A 224 10.30 -7.34 -21.33
C PRO A 224 9.19 -7.71 -20.34
N GLN A 225 9.13 -8.96 -19.90
CA GLN A 225 8.19 -9.41 -18.88
C GLN A 225 8.39 -8.70 -17.55
N TYR A 226 9.63 -8.44 -17.11
CA TYR A 226 9.87 -7.74 -15.86
C TYR A 226 9.51 -6.25 -15.95
N VAL A 227 9.64 -5.64 -17.13
CA VAL A 227 9.14 -4.28 -17.38
C VAL A 227 7.62 -4.23 -17.19
N LEU A 228 6.88 -5.16 -17.79
CA LEU A 228 5.43 -5.27 -17.62
C LEU A 228 5.04 -5.52 -16.17
N GLN A 229 5.74 -6.43 -15.49
CA GLN A 229 5.46 -6.72 -14.09
C GLN A 229 5.72 -5.52 -13.17
N ASN A 230 6.80 -4.76 -13.44
CA ASN A 230 7.10 -3.53 -12.70
C ASN A 230 6.03 -2.47 -12.88
N ILE A 231 5.45 -2.32 -14.08
CA ILE A 231 4.34 -1.39 -14.34
C ILE A 231 3.12 -1.76 -13.49
N VAL A 232 2.73 -3.04 -13.47
CA VAL A 232 1.63 -3.50 -12.62
C VAL A 232 1.92 -3.22 -11.14
N MET A 233 3.12 -3.54 -10.65
CA MET A 233 3.51 -3.29 -9.26
C MET A 233 3.50 -1.80 -8.91
N LEU A 234 3.87 -0.92 -9.85
CA LEU A 234 3.82 0.53 -9.64
C LEU A 234 2.40 0.97 -9.27
N PHE A 235 1.39 0.50 -10.00
CA PHE A 235 0.01 0.93 -9.81
C PHE A 235 -0.78 0.16 -8.74
N THR A 236 -0.30 -1.00 -8.30
CA THR A 236 -1.10 -1.88 -7.42
C THR A 236 -0.41 -2.35 -6.13
N TYR A 237 0.92 -2.31 -6.06
CA TYR A 237 1.63 -2.84 -4.89
C TYR A 237 1.47 -1.93 -3.66
N PRO A 238 1.35 -2.50 -2.45
CA PRO A 238 1.17 -1.71 -1.22
C PRO A 238 2.26 -0.69 -0.96
N ARG A 239 1.85 0.52 -0.58
CA ARG A 239 2.76 1.54 -0.06
C ARG A 239 2.63 1.57 1.46
N LEU A 240 3.77 1.47 2.15
CA LEU A 240 3.81 1.32 3.61
C LEU A 240 4.47 2.55 4.22
N ASP A 241 3.85 3.14 5.24
CA ASP A 241 4.56 4.07 6.12
C ASP A 241 5.55 3.28 6.99
N ILE A 242 6.81 3.30 6.54
CA ILE A 242 7.89 2.57 7.17
C ILE A 242 8.22 3.08 8.57
N ASN A 243 7.91 4.33 8.89
CA ASN A 243 8.28 4.94 10.17
C ASN A 243 7.36 4.49 11.30
N VAL A 244 6.09 4.24 10.99
CA VAL A 244 5.09 3.68 11.91
C VAL A 244 5.49 2.29 12.40
N SER A 245 6.19 1.54 11.54
CA SER A 245 6.41 0.12 11.74
C SER A 245 7.76 -0.23 12.41
N LYS A 246 8.74 0.68 12.36
CA LYS A 246 10.14 0.41 12.77
C LYS A 246 10.38 0.48 14.28
N LEU A 247 9.69 1.36 14.99
CA LEU A 247 9.96 1.64 16.40
C LEU A 247 8.88 1.06 17.29
N THR A 248 9.27 0.26 18.29
CA THR A 248 8.35 -0.31 19.30
C THR A 248 7.57 0.78 20.07
N SER A 249 8.09 2.01 20.18
CA SER A 249 7.45 3.12 20.89
C SER A 249 6.37 3.85 20.08
N HIS A 250 6.17 3.54 18.80
CA HIS A 250 5.25 4.28 17.94
C HIS A 250 3.79 4.13 18.40
N LEU A 251 3.06 5.25 18.36
CA LEU A 251 1.65 5.34 18.71
C LEU A 251 0.79 5.18 17.46
N LEU A 252 -0.22 4.32 17.49
CA LEU A 252 -1.16 4.15 16.38
C LEU A 252 -2.60 4.21 16.88
N LYS A 253 -3.48 4.83 16.08
CA LYS A 253 -4.89 5.05 16.42
C LYS A 253 -5.58 3.75 16.83
N ILE A 254 -6.26 3.77 17.98
CA ILE A 254 -6.96 2.60 18.51
C ILE A 254 -8.10 2.15 17.59
N PRO A 255 -8.35 0.84 17.43
CA PRO A 255 -9.57 0.35 16.80
C PRO A 255 -10.83 0.89 17.52
N PHE A 256 -11.91 1.08 16.77
CA PHE A 256 -13.17 1.70 17.22
C PHE A 256 -13.08 3.17 17.64
N ALA A 257 -11.95 3.87 17.42
CA ALA A 257 -11.91 5.31 17.52
C ALA A 257 -12.84 5.97 16.49
N VAL A 258 -13.38 7.13 16.81
CA VAL A 258 -14.07 8.01 15.85
C VAL A 258 -13.03 8.90 15.19
N HIS A 259 -13.02 8.97 13.87
CA HIS A 259 -12.14 9.89 13.16
C HIS A 259 -12.70 11.32 13.24
N PRO A 260 -11.96 12.31 13.76
CA PRO A 260 -12.51 13.63 14.11
C PRO A 260 -13.05 14.39 12.90
N SER A 261 -12.41 14.28 11.73
CA SER A 261 -12.83 15.00 10.52
C SER A 261 -14.00 14.35 9.78
N THR A 262 -14.23 13.05 9.92
CA THR A 262 -15.23 12.31 9.12
C THR A 262 -16.38 11.77 9.96
N GLY A 263 -16.23 11.70 11.29
CA GLY A 263 -17.19 11.07 12.20
C GLY A 263 -17.25 9.54 12.07
N ARG A 264 -16.49 8.93 11.15
CA ARG A 264 -16.53 7.49 10.91
C ARG A 264 -15.80 6.72 12.00
N VAL A 265 -16.31 5.53 12.31
CA VAL A 265 -15.71 4.60 13.28
C VAL A 265 -14.61 3.79 12.59
N CYS A 266 -13.47 3.66 13.25
CA CYS A 266 -12.33 2.85 12.80
C CYS A 266 -12.63 1.36 13.02
N VAL A 267 -13.46 0.76 12.16
CA VAL A 267 -13.94 -0.62 12.32
C VAL A 267 -12.93 -1.67 11.82
N PRO A 268 -12.89 -2.87 12.42
CA PRO A 268 -12.19 -4.01 11.85
C PRO A 268 -12.65 -4.33 10.42
N VAL A 269 -11.72 -4.75 9.58
CA VAL A 269 -11.97 -5.16 8.19
C VAL A 269 -11.57 -6.63 8.02
N GLU A 270 -12.50 -7.46 7.59
CA GLU A 270 -12.24 -8.87 7.34
C GLU A 270 -11.55 -9.09 6.00
N VAL A 271 -10.46 -9.87 5.98
CA VAL A 271 -9.69 -10.11 4.75
C VAL A 271 -10.54 -10.77 3.66
N GLY A 272 -11.45 -11.69 4.02
CA GLY A 272 -12.31 -12.38 3.06
C GLY A 272 -13.42 -11.50 2.48
N GLY A 273 -13.86 -10.47 3.21
CA GLY A 273 -14.90 -9.53 2.80
C GLY A 273 -14.35 -8.18 2.32
N VAL A 274 -13.03 -8.02 2.21
CA VAL A 274 -12.40 -6.71 2.03
C VAL A 274 -12.80 -6.03 0.72
N ASP A 275 -13.08 -6.78 -0.34
CA ASP A 275 -13.50 -6.18 -1.62
C ASP A 275 -14.87 -5.50 -1.54
N GLY A 276 -15.74 -5.96 -0.63
CA GLY A 276 -17.07 -5.41 -0.43
C GLY A 276 -17.16 -4.40 0.72
N PHE A 277 -16.02 -4.00 1.31
CA PHE A 277 -16.02 -2.99 2.35
C PHE A 277 -16.26 -1.62 1.72
N ASP A 278 -17.33 -0.95 2.18
CA ASP A 278 -17.63 0.43 1.79
C ASP A 278 -17.05 1.40 2.83
N PRO A 279 -16.07 2.23 2.47
CA PRO A 279 -15.52 3.23 3.37
C PRO A 279 -16.44 4.42 3.62
N GLU A 280 -17.54 4.58 2.85
CA GLU A 280 -18.49 5.70 2.98
C GLU A 280 -19.50 5.59 4.11
#